data_AF-A0A3C0MA50-F1
#
_entry.id   AF-A0A3C0MA50-F1
#
_cell.length_a   1.000
_cell.length_b   1.000
_cell.length_c   1.000
_cell.angle_alpha   90.00
_cell.angle_beta   90.00
_cell.angle_gamma   90.00
#
_symmetry.space_group_name_H-M   'P 1'
#
loop_
_entity.id
_entity.type
_entity.pdbx_description
1 polymer ?
#
loop_
_entity_poly.entity_id
_entity_poly.type
_entity_poly.pdbx_seq_one_letter_code
_entity_poly.pdbx_strand_id
1 'polypeptide(L)' 'FTVFGGSLSYAHAQKIVKVQDMALRMGAPVIGVFDAGGARIQEGVASLGGYAEVFQRNV' A
#
# COMPACT_ATOMS: atom_id res chain seq x y z
N PHE A 1 5.49 7.31 9.51
CA PHE A 1 6.14 6.62 10.65
C PHE A 1 5.34 6.57 11.97
N THR A 2 4.84 7.68 12.51
CA THR A 2 4.40 7.76 13.94
C THR A 2 3.20 6.90 14.33
N VAL A 3 2.41 6.42 13.36
CA VAL A 3 1.26 5.53 13.59
C VAL A 3 1.67 4.09 13.26
N PHE A 4 1.82 3.25 14.30
CA PHE A 4 2.27 1.85 14.17
C PHE A 4 3.58 1.67 13.37
N GLY A 5 4.52 2.61 13.48
CA GLY A 5 5.76 2.58 12.70
C GLY A 5 5.55 2.79 11.19
N GLY A 6 4.36 3.25 10.77
CA GLY A 6 3.97 3.32 9.36
C GLY A 6 3.74 1.95 8.72
N SER A 7 3.67 0.88 9.51
CA SER A 7 3.60 -0.49 8.98
C SER A 7 2.35 -0.72 8.12
N LEU A 8 2.54 -1.40 6.99
CA LEU A 8 1.52 -1.65 5.98
C LEU A 8 0.53 -2.71 6.47
N SER A 9 -0.66 -2.29 6.91
CA SER A 9 -1.81 -3.19 7.08
C SER A 9 -2.50 -3.47 5.75
N TYR A 10 -3.38 -4.48 5.74
CA TYR A 10 -4.32 -4.71 4.65
C TYR A 10 -5.13 -3.44 4.34
N ALA A 11 -5.69 -2.78 5.36
CA ALA A 11 -6.46 -1.55 5.17
C ALA A 11 -5.61 -0.39 4.63
N HIS A 12 -4.34 -0.28 5.04
CA HIS A 12 -3.43 0.71 4.50
C HIS A 12 -3.14 0.42 3.01
N ALA A 13 -2.86 -0.83 2.65
CA ALA A 13 -2.66 -1.25 1.27
C ALA A 13 -3.89 -0.95 0.39
N GLN A 14 -5.10 -1.26 0.87
CA GLN A 14 -6.35 -0.98 0.15
C GLN A 14 -6.54 0.52 -0.16
N LYS A 15 -6.10 1.41 0.74
CA LYS A 15 -6.12 2.87 0.46
C LYS A 15 -5.14 3.25 -0.65
N ILE A 16 -3.95 2.67 -0.68
CA ILE A 16 -2.95 2.90 -1.74
C ILE A 16 -3.49 2.38 -3.08
N VAL A 17 -3.98 1.14 -3.09
CA VAL A 17 -4.59 0.48 -4.26
C VAL A 17 -5.71 1.30 -4.84
N LYS A 18 -6.62 1.83 -4.01
CA LYS A 18 -7.72 2.68 -4.46
C LYS A 18 -7.22 3.92 -5.22
N VAL A 19 -6.13 4.54 -4.75
CA VAL A 19 -5.53 5.71 -5.42
C VAL A 19 -4.82 5.29 -6.71
N GLN A 20 -4.10 4.17 -6.72
CA GLN A 20 -3.49 3.63 -7.94
C GLN A 20 -4.55 3.32 -9.01
N ASP A 21 -5.65 2.66 -8.65
CA ASP A 21 -6.75 2.33 -9.56
C ASP A 21 -7.41 3.60 -10.13
N MET A 22 -7.58 4.62 -9.30
CA MET A 22 -8.12 5.90 -9.73
C MET A 22 -7.15 6.62 -10.69
N ALA A 23 -5.86 6.64 -10.38
CA ALA A 23 -4.84 7.25 -11.22
C ALA A 23 -4.74 6.55 -12.58
N LEU A 24 -4.81 5.23 -12.61
CA LEU A 24 -4.81 4.43 -13.83
C LEU A 24 -6.01 4.78 -14.73
N ARG A 25 -7.22 4.87 -14.16
CA ARG A 25 -8.43 5.27 -14.90
C ARG A 25 -8.34 6.68 -15.48
N MET A 26 -7.64 7.58 -14.80
CA MET A 26 -7.51 8.99 -15.19
C MET A 26 -6.27 9.27 -16.06
N GLY A 27 -5.40 8.29 -16.27
CA GLY A 27 -4.12 8.50 -16.96
C GLY A 27 -3.19 9.45 -16.21
N ALA A 28 -3.26 9.47 -14.87
CA ALA A 28 -2.49 10.37 -14.02
C ALA A 28 -1.31 9.65 -13.35
N PRO A 29 -0.17 10.33 -13.11
CA PRO A 29 0.95 9.76 -12.37
C PRO A 29 0.63 9.61 -10.88
N VAL A 30 1.29 8.64 -10.23
CA VAL A 30 1.26 8.45 -8.77
C VAL A 30 2.64 8.70 -8.19
N ILE A 31 2.72 9.56 -7.17
CA ILE A 31 3.94 9.76 -6.38
C ILE A 31 3.74 9.07 -5.03
N GLY A 32 4.53 8.02 -4.77
CA GLY A 32 4.55 7.32 -3.49
C GLY A 32 5.59 7.91 -2.55
N VAL A 33 5.19 8.28 -1.33
CA VAL A 33 6.11 8.66 -0.24
C VAL A 33 6.13 7.54 0.78
N PHE A 34 7.26 6.82 0.85
CA PHE A 34 7.41 5.64 1.69
C PHE A 34 8.17 5.99 2.97
N ASP A 35 7.43 6.09 4.08
CA ASP A 35 7.94 6.28 5.43
C ASP A 35 7.33 5.25 6.38
N ALA A 36 7.80 4.01 6.25
CA ALA A 36 7.22 2.82 6.86
C ALA A 36 8.28 1.82 7.32
N GLY A 37 8.03 1.18 8.47
CA GLY A 37 8.84 0.07 9.01
C GLY A 37 8.58 -1.30 8.37
N GLY A 38 7.88 -1.35 7.23
CA GLY A 38 7.58 -2.59 6.51
C GLY A 38 6.19 -3.18 6.79
N ALA A 39 6.08 -4.51 6.72
CA ALA A 39 4.83 -5.23 6.94
C ALA A 39 4.31 -5.11 8.36
N ARG A 40 2.98 -5.02 8.52
CA ARG A 40 2.35 -5.10 9.82
C ARG A 40 2.30 -6.54 10.29
N ILE A 41 3.26 -6.90 11.13
CA ILE A 41 3.43 -8.26 11.65
C ILE A 41 2.13 -8.81 12.28
N GLN A 42 1.36 -7.96 12.96
CA GLN A 42 0.11 -8.35 13.62
C GLN A 42 -0.97 -8.84 12.66
N GLU A 43 -0.88 -8.49 11.37
CA GLU A 43 -1.84 -8.90 10.34
C GLU A 43 -1.31 -10.05 9.46
N GLY A 44 -0.07 -10.49 9.67
CA GLY A 44 0.53 -11.65 9.00
C GLY A 44 0.33 -11.66 7.48
N VAL A 45 -0.27 -12.73 6.97
CA VAL A 45 -0.50 -12.92 5.53
C VAL A 45 -1.36 -11.84 4.88
N ALA A 46 -2.23 -11.17 5.65
CA ALA A 46 -3.04 -10.08 5.12
C ALA A 46 -2.19 -8.85 4.76
N SER A 47 -1.14 -8.57 5.54
CA SER A 47 -0.16 -7.53 5.23
C SER A 47 0.65 -7.88 3.98
N LEU A 48 1.05 -9.15 3.83
CA LEU A 48 1.76 -9.63 2.64
C LEU A 48 0.89 -9.56 1.37
N GLY A 49 -0.38 -9.96 1.47
CA GLY A 49 -1.34 -9.79 0.37
C GLY A 49 -1.54 -8.32 0.00
N GLY A 50 -1.54 -7.43 0.99
CA GLY A 50 -1.56 -5.98 0.77
C GLY A 50 -0.35 -5.49 -0.04
N TYR A 51 0.86 -5.97 0.25
CA TYR A 51 2.04 -5.67 -0.58
C TYR A 51 1.89 -6.18 -2.01
N ALA A 52 1.41 -7.42 -2.19
CA ALA A 52 1.21 -8.00 -3.51
C ALA A 52 0.27 -7.16 -4.37
N GLU A 53 -0.86 -6.70 -3.82
CA GLU A 53 -1.82 -5.84 -4.52
C GLU A 53 -1.23 -4.49 -4.95
N VAL A 54 -0.39 -3.87 -4.11
CA VAL A 54 0.30 -2.61 -4.44
C VAL A 54 1.34 -2.84 -5.53
N PHE A 55 2.11 -3.92 -5.46
CA PHE A 55 3.15 -4.24 -6.44
C PHE A 55 2.57 -4.67 -7.79
N GLN A 56 1.44 -5.37 -7.81
CA GLN A 56 0.78 -5.79 -9.05
C GLN A 56 0.43 -4.61 -9.97
N ARG A 57 0.25 -3.40 -9.42
CA ARG A 57 -0.10 -2.17 -10.15
C ARG A 57 1.10 -1.31 -10.55
N ASN A 58 2.31 -1.70 -10.12
CA ASN A 58 3.54 -1.00 -10.47
C ASN A 58 4.20 -1.56 -11.73
N VAL A 59 3.60 -2.58 -12.36
CA VAL A 59 4.11 -3.28 -13.54
C VAL A 59 3.24 -2.98 -14.75
#